data_AF-A0A9D7U9I0-F1
#
_entry.id   AF-A0A9D7U9I0-F1
#
_cell.length_a   1.000
_cell.length_b   1.000
_cell.length_c   1.000
_cell.angle_alpha   90.00
_cell.angle_beta   90.00
_cell.angle_gamma   90.00
#
_symmetry.space_group_name_H-M   'P 1'
#
loop_
_entity.id
_entity.type
_entity.pdbx_description
1 polymer ?
#
loop_
_entity_poly.entity_id
_entity_poly.type
_entity_poly.pdbx_seq_one_letter_code
_entity_poly.pdbx_strand_id
1 'polypeptide(L)'
;MAERIPRPKLSGAADYIATVGGIGLLPIMPGSWCSIVVALPALFVAMTVETTQIAYGIGLVVFTILGLWSVPRIQGKWGHDPNVVVVDEAMGMCITFMFPAASMGWVMWACSVFLFRLFDVMKPWPISVINDRTEAWAVLGDDVLAGLFAGFSTQLIATALMALGIVDTRLFLGQWPLQLL
;
A
#
# COMPACT_ATOMS: atom_id res chain seq x y z
N MET A 1 -10.92 26.64 -10.05
CA MET A 1 -10.57 26.05 -8.74
C MET A 1 -11.67 25.08 -8.39
N ALA A 2 -11.38 23.77 -8.31
CA ALA A 2 -12.38 22.81 -7.83
C ALA A 2 -12.75 23.19 -6.39
N GLU A 3 -14.04 23.38 -6.13
CA GLU A 3 -14.58 23.67 -4.80
C GLU A 3 -14.12 22.54 -3.87
N ARG A 4 -13.26 22.85 -2.88
CA ARG A 4 -12.86 21.85 -1.88
C ARG A 4 -14.10 21.51 -1.07
N ILE A 5 -14.73 20.39 -1.40
CA ILE A 5 -15.78 19.80 -0.57
C ILE A 5 -15.21 19.72 0.86
N PRO A 6 -15.89 20.29 1.87
CA PRO A 6 -15.45 20.21 3.26
C PRO A 6 -15.16 18.76 3.63
N ARG A 7 -14.06 18.50 4.35
CA ARG A 7 -13.72 17.12 4.74
C ARG A 7 -14.91 16.46 5.43
N PRO A 8 -15.32 15.27 5.00
CA PRO A 8 -16.51 14.65 5.56
C PRO A 8 -16.30 14.31 7.04
N LYS A 9 -17.36 14.50 7.83
CA LYS A 9 -17.40 13.99 9.21
C LYS A 9 -17.72 12.49 9.17
N LEU A 10 -16.85 11.68 9.78
CA LEU A 10 -17.09 10.24 9.91
C LEU A 10 -18.27 10.00 10.84
N SER A 11 -19.28 9.25 10.40
CA SER A 11 -20.51 9.04 11.15
C SER A 11 -20.95 7.57 11.23
N GLY A 12 -20.19 6.64 10.66
CA GLY A 12 -20.53 5.22 10.64
C GLY A 12 -19.35 4.32 10.28
N ALA A 13 -19.53 3.00 10.44
CA ALA A 13 -18.46 2.03 10.22
C ALA A 13 -17.86 2.07 8.80
N ALA A 14 -18.68 2.27 7.78
CA ALA A 14 -18.22 2.38 6.39
C ALA A 14 -17.25 3.55 6.21
N ASP A 15 -17.53 4.70 6.83
CA ASP A 15 -16.67 5.89 6.79
C ASP A 15 -15.29 5.59 7.40
N TYR A 16 -15.25 4.96 8.58
CA TYR A 16 -13.99 4.59 9.23
C TYR A 16 -13.22 3.54 8.43
N ILE A 17 -13.89 2.54 7.88
CA ILE A 17 -13.24 1.50 7.08
C ILE A 17 -12.63 2.10 5.82
N ALA A 18 -13.42 2.87 5.08
CA ALA A 18 -12.97 3.45 3.81
C ALA A 18 -11.82 4.43 3.98
N THR A 19 -11.80 5.16 5.09
CA THR A 19 -10.71 6.09 5.42
C THR A 19 -9.58 5.42 6.21
N VAL A 20 -9.61 4.09 6.39
CA VAL A 20 -8.64 3.30 7.18
C VAL A 20 -8.43 3.90 8.57
N GLY A 21 -9.50 3.92 9.37
CA GLY A 21 -9.50 4.48 10.72
C GLY A 21 -9.41 6.01 10.79
N GLY A 22 -9.61 6.72 9.67
CA GLY A 22 -9.49 8.17 9.58
C GLY A 22 -8.16 8.68 9.01
N ILE A 23 -7.25 7.79 8.61
CA ILE A 23 -6.00 8.15 7.89
C ILE A 23 -6.31 8.91 6.60
N GLY A 24 -7.37 8.53 5.89
CA GLY A 24 -7.86 9.22 4.69
C GLY A 24 -8.26 10.69 4.93
N LEU A 25 -8.40 11.11 6.19
CA LEU A 25 -8.65 12.51 6.56
C LEU A 25 -7.37 13.31 6.83
N LEU A 26 -6.18 12.73 6.73
CA LEU A 26 -4.93 13.44 6.94
C LEU A 26 -4.67 14.48 5.83
N PRO A 27 -3.96 15.57 6.15
CA PRO A 27 -3.72 16.63 5.19
C PRO A 27 -2.70 16.25 4.14
N ILE A 28 -2.98 16.69 2.90
CA ILE A 28 -2.06 16.61 1.75
C ILE A 28 -1.75 15.15 1.40
N MET A 29 -2.33 14.67 0.29
CA MET A 29 -2.11 13.30 -0.23
C MET A 29 -2.43 12.20 0.81
N PRO A 30 -3.70 12.06 1.24
CA PRO A 30 -4.12 11.05 2.21
C PRO A 30 -3.69 9.62 1.87
N GLY A 31 -3.69 9.25 0.58
CA GLY A 31 -3.16 7.97 0.13
C GLY A 31 -1.72 7.70 0.53
N SER A 32 -0.84 8.72 0.48
CA SER A 32 0.56 8.57 0.92
C SER A 32 0.69 8.34 2.42
N TRP A 33 -0.18 8.96 3.23
CA TRP A 33 -0.24 8.66 4.66
C TRP A 33 -0.69 7.22 4.90
N CYS A 34 -1.70 6.77 4.17
CA CYS A 34 -2.14 5.37 4.20
C CYS A 34 -0.99 4.43 3.88
N SER A 35 -0.28 4.67 2.77
CA SER A 35 0.82 3.81 2.38
C SER A 35 1.91 3.72 3.44
N ILE A 36 2.34 4.86 3.99
CA ILE A 36 3.36 4.86 5.04
C ILE A 36 2.88 4.09 6.27
N VAL A 37 1.67 4.39 6.77
CA VAL A 37 1.14 3.77 7.99
C VAL A 37 0.98 2.27 7.83
N VAL A 38 0.45 1.80 6.70
CA VAL A 38 0.29 0.37 6.40
C VAL A 38 1.65 -0.32 6.25
N ALA A 39 2.68 0.38 5.78
CA ALA A 39 4.03 -0.15 5.65
C ALA A 39 4.81 -0.21 6.98
N LEU A 40 4.46 0.57 8.01
CA LEU A 40 5.22 0.65 9.28
C LEU A 40 5.48 -0.70 9.96
N PRO A 41 4.52 -1.65 10.03
CA PRO A 41 4.75 -2.94 10.67
C PRO A 41 5.94 -3.71 10.09
N ALA A 42 6.18 -3.62 8.78
CA ALA A 42 7.33 -4.25 8.12
C ALA A 42 8.69 -3.70 8.58
N LEU A 43 8.73 -2.51 9.19
CA LEU A 43 9.96 -1.86 9.63
C LEU A 43 10.17 -1.97 11.15
N PHE A 44 9.10 -1.87 11.94
CA PHE A 44 9.19 -1.69 13.39
C PHE A 44 8.77 -2.90 14.22
N VAL A 45 8.01 -3.83 13.64
CA VAL A 45 7.68 -5.07 14.33
C VAL A 45 8.75 -6.07 13.96
N ALA A 46 9.47 -6.59 14.96
CA ALA A 46 10.50 -7.62 14.76
C ALA A 46 9.83 -8.93 14.29
N MET A 47 9.56 -9.01 12.99
CA MET A 47 8.95 -10.14 12.32
C MET A 47 9.97 -10.77 11.38
N THR A 48 9.89 -12.09 11.23
CA THR A 48 10.58 -12.74 10.11
C THR A 48 9.93 -12.28 8.80
N VAL A 49 10.65 -12.46 7.69
CA VAL A 49 10.09 -12.21 6.35
C VAL A 49 8.79 -13.01 6.16
N GLU A 50 8.77 -14.28 6.54
CA GLU A 50 7.58 -15.14 6.44
C GLU A 50 6.40 -14.60 7.27
N THR A 51 6.63 -14.23 8.53
CA THR A 51 5.58 -13.66 9.39
C THR A 51 5.06 -12.34 8.82
N THR A 52 5.94 -11.53 8.25
CA THR A 52 5.56 -10.27 7.56
C THR A 52 4.64 -10.57 6.39
N GLN A 53 5.01 -11.50 5.51
CA GLN A 53 4.21 -11.89 4.36
C GLN A 53 2.84 -12.43 4.76
N ILE A 54 2.78 -13.26 5.82
CA ILE A 54 1.51 -13.77 6.35
C ILE A 54 0.65 -12.62 6.89
N ALA A 55 1.23 -11.70 7.67
CA ALA A 55 0.50 -10.56 8.23
C ALA A 55 -0.10 -9.67 7.13
N TYR A 56 0.69 -9.36 6.10
CA TYR A 56 0.21 -8.58 4.96
C TYR A 56 -0.76 -9.36 4.06
N GLY A 57 -0.62 -10.67 3.93
CA GLY A 57 -1.60 -11.53 3.27
C GLY A 57 -2.95 -11.56 3.99
N ILE A 58 -2.95 -11.61 5.33
CA ILE A 58 -4.17 -11.45 6.13
C ILE A 58 -4.75 -10.04 5.94
N GLY A 59 -3.90 -9.01 6.00
CA GLY A 59 -4.29 -7.62 5.75
C GLY A 59 -4.97 -7.44 4.39
N LEU A 60 -4.42 -8.04 3.33
CA LEU A 60 -4.99 -8.03 1.99
C LEU A 60 -6.42 -8.60 1.99
N VAL A 61 -6.63 -9.76 2.59
CA VAL A 61 -7.97 -10.38 2.66
C VAL A 61 -8.94 -9.48 3.44
N VAL A 62 -8.50 -8.95 4.58
CA VAL A 62 -9.31 -8.07 5.42
C VAL A 62 -9.68 -6.78 4.68
N PHE A 63 -8.72 -6.06 4.12
CA PHE A 63 -8.98 -4.81 3.39
C PHE A 63 -9.79 -5.04 2.12
N THR A 64 -9.61 -6.15 1.42
CA THR A 64 -10.47 -6.51 0.27
C THR A 64 -11.94 -6.64 0.70
N ILE A 65 -12.22 -7.45 1.72
CA ILE A 65 -13.59 -7.70 2.20
C ILE A 65 -14.22 -6.39 2.70
N LEU A 66 -13.47 -5.65 3.52
CA LEU A 66 -13.93 -4.40 4.10
C LEU A 66 -14.09 -3.29 3.05
N GLY A 67 -13.21 -3.23 2.05
CA GLY A 67 -13.26 -2.31 0.91
C GLY A 67 -14.49 -2.55 0.05
N LEU A 68 -14.71 -3.80 -0.39
CA LEU A 68 -15.88 -4.19 -1.19
C LEU A 68 -17.20 -3.89 -0.47
N TRP A 69 -17.22 -3.94 0.85
CA TRP A 69 -18.36 -3.58 1.67
C TRP A 69 -18.52 -2.06 1.86
N SER A 70 -17.43 -1.33 2.13
CA SER A 70 -17.50 0.10 2.51
C SER A 70 -17.60 1.04 1.30
N VAL A 71 -16.88 0.79 0.21
CA VAL A 71 -16.79 1.69 -0.96
C VAL A 71 -18.15 1.97 -1.61
N PRO A 72 -19.05 0.99 -1.85
CA PRO A 72 -20.37 1.29 -2.40
C PRO A 72 -21.24 2.15 -1.47
N ARG A 73 -21.03 2.06 -0.15
CA ARG A 73 -21.83 2.78 0.87
C ARG A 73 -21.42 4.24 1.01
N ILE A 74 -20.14 4.54 0.82
CA ILE A 74 -19.62 5.92 0.88
C ILE A 74 -19.76 6.65 -0.45
N GLN A 75 -19.70 5.96 -1.60
CA GLN A 75 -19.84 6.58 -2.92
C GLN A 75 -21.21 7.29 -3.07
N GLY A 76 -22.28 6.73 -2.50
CA GLY A 76 -23.59 7.39 -2.45
C GLY A 76 -23.66 8.61 -1.53
N LYS A 77 -22.73 8.76 -0.58
CA LYS A 77 -22.72 9.83 0.44
C LYS A 77 -21.74 10.96 0.10
N TRP A 78 -20.58 10.62 -0.45
CA TRP A 78 -19.46 11.54 -0.67
C TRP A 78 -19.15 11.78 -2.15
N GLY A 79 -19.94 11.20 -3.05
CA GLY A 79 -19.74 11.29 -4.49
C GLY A 79 -18.85 10.18 -5.03
N HIS A 80 -18.66 10.19 -6.34
CA HIS A 80 -17.80 9.23 -7.02
C HIS A 80 -16.33 9.54 -6.70
N ASP A 81 -15.65 8.54 -6.17
CA ASP A 81 -14.22 8.53 -5.84
C ASP A 81 -13.71 9.71 -4.98
N PRO A 82 -14.14 9.77 -3.70
CA PRO A 82 -13.63 10.79 -2.79
C PRO A 82 -12.15 10.51 -2.49
N ASN A 83 -11.28 11.52 -2.65
CA ASN A 83 -9.86 11.44 -2.26
C ASN A 83 -9.58 11.01 -0.79
N VAL A 84 -10.59 10.89 0.06
CA VAL A 84 -10.46 10.42 1.45
C VAL A 84 -10.61 8.89 1.59
N VAL A 85 -11.07 8.21 0.54
CA VAL A 85 -11.12 6.75 0.48
C VAL A 85 -9.70 6.28 0.23
N VAL A 86 -9.18 5.46 1.15
CA VAL A 86 -7.79 4.98 1.10
C VAL A 86 -7.63 3.50 1.45
N VAL A 87 -8.73 2.75 1.37
CA VAL A 87 -8.76 1.31 1.68
C VAL A 87 -8.18 0.47 0.54
N ASP A 88 -8.34 0.95 -0.69
CA ASP A 88 -7.58 0.60 -1.89
C ASP A 88 -6.07 0.71 -1.67
N GLU A 89 -5.57 1.85 -1.16
CA GLU A 89 -4.13 1.98 -0.92
C GLU A 89 -3.64 0.98 0.13
N ALA A 90 -4.41 0.78 1.20
CA ALA A 90 -4.06 -0.20 2.22
C ALA A 90 -3.96 -1.61 1.63
N MET A 91 -4.86 -1.95 0.73
CA MET A 91 -4.90 -3.23 0.03
C MET A 91 -3.70 -3.39 -0.93
N GLY A 92 -3.40 -2.38 -1.75
CA GLY A 92 -2.26 -2.39 -2.66
C GLY A 92 -0.91 -2.46 -1.94
N MET A 93 -0.81 -1.81 -0.78
CA MET A 93 0.38 -1.89 0.09
C MET A 93 0.54 -3.26 0.74
N CYS A 94 -0.56 -3.91 1.14
CA CYS A 94 -0.50 -5.29 1.58
C CYS A 94 0.11 -6.21 0.52
N ILE A 95 -0.29 -6.07 -0.74
CA ILE A 95 0.29 -6.86 -1.84
C ILE A 95 1.77 -6.55 -2.00
N THR A 96 2.15 -5.27 -2.00
CA THR A 96 3.55 -4.85 -2.16
C THR A 96 4.45 -5.51 -1.11
N PHE A 97 4.00 -5.53 0.15
CA PHE A 97 4.76 -6.07 1.27
C PHE A 97 4.67 -7.60 1.45
N MET A 98 3.89 -8.29 0.61
CA MET A 98 4.00 -9.74 0.48
C MET A 98 5.25 -10.18 -0.28
N PHE A 99 5.96 -9.27 -0.97
CA PHE A 99 7.22 -9.58 -1.62
C PHE A 99 8.38 -9.50 -0.60
N PRO A 100 9.24 -10.52 -0.49
CA PRO A 100 10.33 -10.56 0.50
C PRO A 100 11.22 -9.32 0.48
N ALA A 101 11.55 -8.84 -0.72
CA ALA A 101 12.41 -7.68 -0.89
C ALA A 101 11.83 -6.41 -0.26
N ALA A 102 10.51 -6.28 -0.14
CA ALA A 102 9.89 -5.06 0.40
C ALA A 102 10.16 -4.85 1.89
N SER A 103 10.44 -5.91 2.64
CA SER A 103 10.79 -5.85 4.06
C SER A 103 12.29 -6.02 4.34
N MET A 104 13.13 -6.02 3.29
CA MET A 104 14.60 -6.11 3.41
C MET A 104 15.22 -4.77 3.84
N GLY A 105 15.02 -4.42 5.11
CA GLY A 105 15.57 -3.20 5.70
C GLY A 105 14.94 -1.91 5.17
N TRP A 106 15.37 -0.78 5.75
CA TRP A 106 14.71 0.52 5.54
C TRP A 106 14.81 1.04 4.10
N VAL A 107 15.88 0.71 3.37
CA VAL A 107 16.08 1.16 1.98
C VAL A 107 15.06 0.51 1.05
N MET A 108 14.90 -0.82 1.13
CA MET A 108 13.95 -1.52 0.28
C MET A 108 12.50 -1.28 0.71
N TRP A 109 12.27 -1.07 2.00
CA TRP A 109 11.01 -0.56 2.52
C TRP A 109 10.62 0.77 1.88
N ALA A 110 11.53 1.76 1.91
CA ALA A 110 11.28 3.07 1.31
C ALA A 110 11.10 2.99 -0.21
N CYS A 111 11.92 2.17 -0.88
CA CYS A 111 11.81 1.88 -2.30
C CYS A 111 10.41 1.32 -2.65
N SER A 112 9.90 0.39 -1.83
CA SER A 112 8.59 -0.24 -2.05
C SER A 112 7.43 0.73 -1.87
N VAL A 113 7.46 1.55 -0.81
CA VAL A 113 6.47 2.61 -0.59
C VAL A 113 6.48 3.60 -1.76
N PHE A 114 7.67 3.99 -2.22
CA PHE A 114 7.83 4.91 -3.34
C PHE A 114 7.30 4.31 -4.65
N LEU A 115 7.69 3.08 -4.99
CA LEU A 115 7.29 2.40 -6.22
C LEU A 115 5.77 2.16 -6.25
N PHE A 116 5.17 1.79 -5.12
CA PHE A 116 3.71 1.69 -5.04
C PHE A 116 3.03 3.00 -5.41
N ARG A 117 3.42 4.11 -4.78
CA ARG A 117 2.82 5.41 -5.11
C ARG A 117 3.13 5.86 -6.53
N LEU A 118 4.30 5.51 -7.07
CA LEU A 118 4.62 5.78 -8.47
C LEU A 118 3.63 5.05 -9.40
N PHE A 119 3.39 3.76 -9.19
CA PHE A 119 2.51 2.98 -10.06
C PHE A 119 1.03 3.28 -9.86
N ASP A 120 0.58 3.53 -8.63
CA ASP A 120 -0.80 3.96 -8.36
C ASP A 120 -1.07 5.35 -8.98
N VAL A 121 -0.14 6.31 -8.89
CA VAL A 121 -0.37 7.63 -9.51
C VAL A 121 -0.25 7.58 -11.04
N MET A 122 0.72 6.84 -11.58
CA MET A 122 0.94 6.79 -13.03
C MET A 122 -0.04 5.87 -13.77
N LYS A 123 -0.53 4.82 -13.11
CA LYS A 123 -1.37 3.75 -13.67
C LYS A 123 -0.93 3.32 -15.08
N PRO A 124 0.34 2.87 -15.29
CA PRO A 124 0.78 2.41 -16.60
C PRO A 124 -0.09 1.24 -17.09
N TRP A 125 -0.19 1.05 -18.41
CA TRP A 125 -0.84 -0.14 -18.95
C TRP A 125 -0.18 -1.41 -18.36
N PRO A 126 -0.95 -2.42 -17.91
CA PRO A 126 -2.40 -2.60 -18.06
C PRO A 126 -3.26 -2.08 -16.90
N ILE A 127 -2.69 -1.38 -15.90
CA ILE A 127 -3.43 -0.85 -14.73
C ILE A 127 -4.56 0.08 -15.19
N SER A 128 -4.28 0.95 -16.16
CA SER A 128 -5.26 1.92 -16.66
C SER A 128 -6.50 1.33 -17.35
N VAL A 129 -6.53 0.02 -17.66
CA VAL A 129 -7.64 -0.61 -18.41
C VAL A 129 -8.95 -0.57 -17.64
N ILE A 130 -8.89 -0.51 -16.31
CA ILE A 130 -10.07 -0.52 -15.43
C ILE A 130 -10.37 0.85 -14.79
N ASN A 131 -9.62 1.90 -15.11
CA ASN A 131 -9.76 3.23 -14.49
C ASN A 131 -11.11 3.91 -14.78
N ASP A 132 -11.75 3.60 -15.90
CA ASP A 132 -13.03 4.22 -16.28
C ASP A 132 -14.24 3.59 -15.58
N ARG A 133 -14.00 2.63 -14.68
CA ARG A 133 -15.04 1.91 -13.94
C ARG A 133 -15.19 2.50 -12.54
N THR A 134 -16.43 2.56 -12.06
CA THR A 134 -16.77 3.16 -10.76
C THR A 134 -17.17 2.11 -9.73
N GLU A 135 -17.32 0.87 -10.17
CA GLU A 135 -17.62 -0.27 -9.33
C GLU A 135 -16.52 -0.48 -8.29
N ALA A 136 -16.88 -0.80 -7.05
CA ALA A 136 -15.91 -0.96 -5.96
C ALA A 136 -14.78 -1.97 -6.26
N TRP A 137 -15.06 -3.03 -7.01
CA TRP A 137 -14.02 -4.00 -7.40
C TRP A 137 -12.98 -3.40 -8.36
N ALA A 138 -13.37 -2.41 -9.18
CA ALA A 138 -12.47 -1.74 -10.10
C ALA A 138 -11.64 -0.67 -9.38
N VAL A 139 -12.27 0.10 -8.48
CA VAL A 139 -11.61 1.08 -7.58
C VAL A 139 -10.57 0.40 -6.68
N LEU A 140 -10.83 -0.83 -6.25
CA LEU A 140 -9.85 -1.60 -5.50
C LEU A 140 -8.81 -2.25 -6.44
N GLY A 141 -9.25 -2.67 -7.63
CA GLY A 141 -8.47 -3.52 -8.52
C GLY A 141 -7.26 -2.85 -9.19
N ASP A 142 -7.28 -1.54 -9.40
CA ASP A 142 -6.14 -0.81 -9.95
C ASP A 142 -4.98 -0.75 -8.93
N ASP A 143 -5.27 -0.54 -7.65
CA ASP A 143 -4.29 -0.58 -6.55
C ASP A 143 -3.74 -1.99 -6.29
N VAL A 144 -4.54 -3.04 -6.59
CA VAL A 144 -4.02 -4.42 -6.63
C VAL A 144 -2.90 -4.53 -7.66
N LEU A 145 -3.14 -4.03 -8.88
CA LEU A 145 -2.16 -4.11 -9.95
C LEU A 145 -0.95 -3.22 -9.67
N ALA A 146 -1.16 -2.02 -9.11
CA ALA A 146 -0.07 -1.15 -8.67
C ALA A 146 0.78 -1.83 -7.59
N GLY A 147 0.16 -2.51 -6.63
CA GLY A 147 0.84 -3.29 -5.59
C GLY A 147 1.68 -4.44 -6.14
N LEU A 148 1.15 -5.17 -7.13
CA LEU A 148 1.92 -6.21 -7.84
C LEU A 148 3.11 -5.61 -8.58
N PHE A 149 2.91 -4.53 -9.33
CA PHE A 149 3.97 -3.86 -10.08
C PHE A 149 5.07 -3.36 -9.16
N ALA A 150 4.71 -2.77 -8.03
CA ALA A 150 5.64 -2.32 -7.00
C ALA A 150 6.43 -3.48 -6.41
N GLY A 151 5.74 -4.51 -5.92
CA GLY A 151 6.36 -5.69 -5.31
C GLY A 151 7.34 -6.41 -6.24
N PHE A 152 6.93 -6.66 -7.50
CA PHE A 152 7.81 -7.26 -8.51
C PHE A 152 9.01 -6.38 -8.84
N SER A 153 8.80 -5.06 -8.99
CA SER A 153 9.89 -4.11 -9.29
C SER A 153 10.89 -4.06 -8.14
N THR A 154 10.43 -3.98 -6.89
CA THR A 154 11.27 -4.06 -5.69
C THR A 154 12.08 -5.35 -5.68
N GLN A 155 11.44 -6.50 -5.96
CA GLN A 155 12.11 -7.80 -5.99
C GLN A 155 13.19 -7.85 -7.07
N LEU A 156 12.91 -7.34 -8.26
CA LEU A 156 13.87 -7.28 -9.36
C LEU A 156 15.07 -6.40 -9.01
N ILE A 157 14.82 -5.23 -8.41
CA ILE A 157 15.87 -4.30 -7.96
C ILE A 157 16.76 -5.00 -6.93
N ALA A 158 16.17 -5.61 -5.89
CA ALA A 158 16.94 -6.31 -4.86
C ALA A 158 17.81 -7.43 -5.48
N THR A 159 17.21 -8.25 -6.35
CA THR A 159 17.93 -9.33 -7.03
C THR A 159 19.06 -8.82 -7.92
N ALA A 160 18.86 -7.72 -8.65
CA ALA A 160 19.90 -7.11 -9.48
C ALA A 160 21.06 -6.56 -8.62
N LEU A 161 20.74 -5.86 -7.52
CA LEU A 161 21.75 -5.33 -6.59
C LEU A 161 22.60 -6.45 -5.97
N MET A 162 21.98 -7.57 -5.61
CA MET A 162 22.68 -8.76 -5.11
C MET A 162 23.55 -9.41 -6.19
N ALA A 163 23.04 -9.55 -7.43
CA ALA A 163 23.78 -10.15 -8.54
C ALA A 163 25.00 -9.32 -8.96
N LEU A 164 24.92 -7.99 -8.81
CA LEU A 164 26.03 -7.07 -9.07
C LEU A 164 27.04 -6.99 -7.91
N GLY A 165 26.81 -7.71 -6.80
CA GLY A 165 27.66 -7.66 -5.62
C GLY A 165 27.65 -6.31 -4.89
N ILE A 166 26.66 -5.46 -5.19
CA ILE A 166 26.53 -4.12 -4.58
C ILE A 166 26.04 -4.26 -3.14
N VAL A 167 25.21 -5.26 -2.85
CA VAL A 167 24.71 -5.52 -1.50
C VAL A 167 24.88 -6.98 -1.12
N ASP A 168 25.47 -7.20 0.07
CA ASP A 168 25.55 -8.51 0.70
C ASP A 168 24.16 -8.93 1.21
N THR A 169 23.77 -10.19 0.96
CA THR A 169 22.53 -10.78 1.47
C THR A 169 22.40 -10.68 2.99
N ARG A 170 23.51 -10.58 3.71
CA ARG A 170 23.56 -10.41 5.17
C ARG A 170 23.06 -9.04 5.65
N LEU A 171 23.25 -7.98 4.85
CA LEU A 171 22.80 -6.61 5.20
C LEU A 171 21.27 -6.49 5.22
N PHE A 172 20.58 -7.33 4.45
CA PHE A 172 19.13 -7.33 4.32
C PHE A 172 18.39 -8.26 5.29
N LEU A 173 19.11 -9.16 5.95
CA LEU A 173 18.57 -10.09 6.97
C LEU A 173 18.58 -9.49 8.38
N GLY A 174 18.84 -8.19 8.53
CA GLY A 174 18.98 -7.57 9.85
C GLY A 174 20.19 -8.06 10.65
N GLN A 175 21.09 -8.83 10.03
CA GLN A 175 22.39 -9.17 10.59
C GLN A 175 23.34 -7.98 10.36
N TRP A 176 23.06 -6.87 11.05
CA TRP A 176 24.07 -5.85 11.24
C TRP A 176 25.30 -6.51 11.86
N PRO A 177 26.54 -6.12 11.51
CA PRO A 177 27.72 -6.61 12.20
C PRO A 177 27.74 -6.05 13.63
N LEU A 178 27.00 -6.67 14.54
CA LEU A 178 27.23 -6.59 15.98
C LEU A 178 28.42 -7.47 16.42
N GLN A 179 29.10 -8.11 15.47
CA GLN A 179 30.28 -8.96 15.73
C GLN A 179 31.61 -8.20 15.63
N LEU A 180 31.59 -6.86 15.57
CA LEU A 180 32.78 -6.00 15.53
C LEU A 180 32.84 -4.96 16.67
N LEU A 181 32.05 -5.15 17.73
CA LEU A 181 32.16 -4.46 19.01
C LEU A 181 32.34 -5.49 20.13
#